data_AF-A0A960SE32-F1
#
_entry.id   AF-A0A960SE32-F1
#
_cell.length_a   1.000
_cell.length_b   1.000
_cell.length_c   1.000
_cell.angle_alpha   90.00
_cell.angle_beta   90.00
_cell.angle_gamma   90.00
#
_symmetry.space_group_name_H-M   'P 1'
#
loop_
_entity.id
_entity.type
_entity.pdbx_description
1 polymer ?
#
loop_
_entity_poly.entity_id
_entity_poly.type
_entity_poly.pdbx_seq_one_letter_code
_entity_poly.pdbx_strand_id
1 'polypeptide(L)'
;MEIFGLHLLDIIVLLLYLGVILWLGKKAGENNENTDDYFLAGRSLGKFLQFFLNFGASTNSDQAVAVTRETYRQGAGGMWIQFLVLFVTPFYWFTTLFFRRTRLTTLGDYFAERFQSRLLGGSFAVFGLIMAFIGGGLGYMVAGKTMMALTPKPFEELTQAEQVTVQEFEEYQILSKISFSDRTPEEETRFKVLYQKNVKGELKSFYSYTNPVLFYIFYGLVVAIYTIMGGFRAAAITDAIQGFLIIIFSVILIPLGLTKL
;
A
#
# COMPACT_ATOMS: atom_id res chain seq x y z
N MET A 1 -28.08 8.62 -0.56
CA MET A 1 -28.00 8.07 0.82
C MET A 1 -26.54 7.83 1.10
N GLU A 2 -25.97 8.58 2.03
CA GLU A 2 -24.59 8.41 2.47
C GLU A 2 -24.59 7.55 3.73
N ILE A 3 -23.77 6.50 3.74
CA ILE A 3 -23.61 5.60 4.87
C ILE A 3 -22.12 5.62 5.22
N PHE A 4 -21.77 6.05 6.43
CA PHE A 4 -20.37 6.24 6.87
C PHE A 4 -19.55 7.21 5.99
N GLY A 5 -20.20 8.22 5.41
CA GLY A 5 -19.56 9.20 4.52
C GLY A 5 -19.28 8.69 3.09
N LEU A 6 -19.75 7.48 2.74
CA LEU A 6 -19.68 6.94 1.38
C LEU A 6 -21.05 6.90 0.73
N HIS A 7 -21.10 7.13 -0.58
CA HIS A 7 -22.33 6.97 -1.33
C HIS A 7 -22.66 5.48 -1.44
N LEU A 8 -23.95 5.13 -1.46
CA LEU A 8 -24.40 3.73 -1.59
C LEU A 8 -23.78 3.00 -2.78
N LEU A 9 -23.57 3.71 -3.89
CA LEU A 9 -22.90 3.17 -5.08
C LEU A 9 -21.45 2.75 -4.79
N ASP A 10 -20.71 3.53 -3.99
CA ASP A 10 -19.32 3.23 -3.64
C ASP A 10 -19.24 1.91 -2.86
N ILE A 11 -20.16 1.73 -1.91
CA ILE A 11 -20.26 0.50 -1.11
C ILE A 11 -20.56 -0.71 -2.00
N ILE A 12 -21.51 -0.57 -2.94
CA ILE A 12 -21.86 -1.65 -3.88
C ILE A 12 -20.64 -2.03 -4.73
N VAL A 13 -19.92 -1.04 -5.26
CA VAL A 13 -18.71 -1.29 -6.08
C VAL A 13 -17.63 -2.00 -5.25
N LEU A 14 -17.40 -1.57 -4.01
CA LEU A 14 -16.44 -2.22 -3.11
C LEU A 14 -16.82 -3.67 -2.79
N LEU A 15 -18.09 -3.93 -2.46
CA LEU A 15 -18.57 -5.29 -2.17
C LEU A 15 -18.51 -6.19 -3.40
N LEU A 16 -18.85 -5.68 -4.58
CA LEU A 16 -18.74 -6.41 -5.83
C LEU A 16 -17.29 -6.76 -6.14
N TYR A 17 -16.37 -5.81 -5.96
CA TYR A 17 -14.93 -6.04 -6.14
C TYR A 17 -14.39 -7.11 -5.18
N LEU A 18 -14.74 -7.04 -3.88
CA LEU A 18 -14.36 -8.04 -2.89
C LEU A 18 -14.93 -9.44 -3.25
N GLY A 19 -16.18 -9.49 -3.69
CA GLY A 19 -16.82 -10.72 -4.15
C GLY A 19 -16.10 -11.35 -5.35
N VAL A 20 -15.71 -10.53 -6.33
CA VAL A 20 -14.95 -10.98 -7.50
C VAL A 20 -13.58 -11.53 -7.09
N ILE A 21 -12.85 -10.86 -6.19
CA ILE A 21 -11.54 -11.34 -5.73
C ILE A 21 -11.66 -12.67 -4.98
N LEU A 22 -12.63 -12.80 -4.07
CA LEU A 22 -12.84 -14.03 -3.32
C LEU A 22 -13.24 -15.18 -4.26
N TRP A 23 -14.08 -14.90 -5.26
CA TRP A 23 -14.48 -15.88 -6.26
C TRP A 23 -13.28 -16.33 -7.11
N LEU A 24 -12.44 -15.41 -7.57
CA LEU A 24 -11.21 -15.72 -8.32
C LEU A 24 -10.22 -16.54 -7.48
N GLY A 25 -10.04 -16.17 -6.22
CA GLY A 25 -9.23 -16.92 -5.26
C GLY A 25 -9.71 -18.37 -5.15
N LYS A 26 -11.02 -18.57 -4.97
CA LYS A 26 -11.62 -19.90 -4.89
C LYS A 26 -11.41 -20.68 -6.18
N LYS A 27 -11.71 -20.06 -7.33
CA LYS A 27 -11.67 -20.73 -8.63
C LYS A 27 -10.26 -21.15 -9.04
N ALA A 28 -9.26 -20.33 -8.73
CA ALA A 28 -7.86 -20.67 -8.97
C ALA A 28 -7.36 -21.75 -7.99
N GLY A 29 -7.84 -21.71 -6.74
CA GLY A 29 -7.52 -22.70 -5.70
C GLY A 29 -7.97 -24.13 -6.01
N GLU A 30 -9.06 -24.30 -6.78
CA GLU A 30 -9.56 -25.61 -7.23
C GLU A 30 -8.52 -26.42 -8.03
N ASN A 31 -7.49 -25.77 -8.60
CA ASN A 31 -6.44 -26.42 -9.38
C ASN A 31 -5.14 -26.68 -8.59
N ASN A 32 -5.12 -26.42 -7.28
CA ASN A 32 -3.93 -26.60 -6.46
C ASN A 32 -3.93 -28.00 -5.82
N GLU A 33 -3.29 -28.97 -6.46
CA GLU A 33 -3.18 -30.33 -5.93
C GLU A 33 -1.89 -30.54 -5.13
N ASN A 34 -0.79 -29.88 -5.53
CA ASN A 34 0.53 -30.07 -4.93
C ASN A 34 1.21 -28.76 -4.49
N THR A 35 2.28 -28.89 -3.72
CA THR A 35 3.12 -27.77 -3.24
C THR A 35 3.72 -26.94 -4.38
N ASP A 36 4.12 -27.57 -5.50
CA ASP A 36 4.63 -26.86 -6.69
C ASP A 36 3.52 -26.04 -7.36
N ASP A 37 2.28 -26.52 -7.35
CA ASP A 37 1.13 -25.77 -7.87
C ASP A 37 0.80 -24.58 -6.97
N TYR A 38 0.84 -24.79 -5.65
CA TYR A 38 0.54 -23.74 -4.68
C TYR A 38 1.58 -22.60 -4.69
N PHE A 39 2.88 -22.92 -4.68
CA PHE A 39 3.94 -21.91 -4.59
C PHE A 39 4.46 -21.42 -5.95
N LEU A 40 4.44 -22.26 -6.99
CA LEU A 40 5.02 -21.94 -8.29
C LEU A 40 3.99 -21.92 -9.42
N ALA A 41 2.70 -22.14 -9.14
CA ALA A 41 1.63 -22.22 -10.14
C ALA A 41 1.93 -23.24 -11.26
N GLY A 42 2.58 -24.35 -10.90
CA GLY A 42 3.03 -25.38 -11.85
C GLY A 42 4.00 -24.82 -12.90
N ARG A 43 4.67 -23.70 -12.59
CA ARG A 43 5.61 -22.96 -13.46
C ARG A 43 4.99 -22.55 -14.81
N SER A 44 3.67 -22.44 -14.87
CA SER A 44 2.88 -22.32 -16.11
C SER A 44 2.19 -20.95 -16.29
N LEU A 45 2.52 -19.95 -15.45
CA LEU A 45 1.88 -18.63 -15.38
C LEU A 45 1.82 -17.83 -16.69
N GLY A 46 2.53 -18.24 -17.74
CA GLY A 46 2.54 -17.52 -19.01
C GLY A 46 3.21 -16.14 -18.91
N LYS A 47 3.50 -15.51 -20.05
CA LYS A 47 4.23 -14.23 -20.08
C LYS A 47 3.39 -13.06 -19.58
N PHE A 48 2.08 -13.10 -19.84
CA PHE A 48 1.16 -12.02 -19.51
C PHE A 48 0.98 -11.85 -17.99
N LEU A 49 0.66 -12.92 -17.26
CA LEU A 49 0.50 -12.85 -15.80
C LEU A 49 1.85 -12.54 -15.13
N GLN A 50 2.97 -13.05 -15.65
CA GLN A 50 4.30 -12.68 -15.15
C GLN A 50 4.59 -11.18 -15.33
N PHE A 51 4.24 -10.58 -16.47
CA PHE A 51 4.39 -9.14 -16.68
C PHE A 51 3.60 -8.36 -15.63
N PHE A 52 2.32 -8.71 -15.47
CA PHE A 52 1.44 -8.02 -14.53
C PHE A 52 1.81 -8.24 -13.06
N LEU A 53 2.37 -9.39 -12.71
CA LEU A 53 2.87 -9.64 -11.36
C LEU A 53 4.08 -8.77 -11.03
N ASN A 54 4.99 -8.59 -11.99
CA ASN A 54 6.11 -7.64 -11.83
C ASN A 54 5.62 -6.19 -11.83
N PHE A 55 4.65 -5.86 -12.68
CA PHE A 55 4.05 -4.53 -12.76
C PHE A 55 3.33 -4.18 -11.45
N GLY A 56 2.47 -5.06 -10.93
CA GLY A 56 1.73 -4.88 -9.69
C GLY A 56 2.66 -4.73 -8.49
N ALA A 57 3.73 -5.53 -8.41
CA ALA A 57 4.76 -5.39 -7.37
C ALA A 57 5.46 -4.03 -7.41
N SER A 58 5.62 -3.42 -8.59
CA SER A 58 6.26 -2.11 -8.75
C SER A 58 5.30 -0.92 -8.66
N THR A 59 3.99 -1.14 -8.80
CA THR A 59 2.95 -0.09 -8.88
C THR A 59 1.85 -0.27 -7.84
N ASN A 60 2.19 -0.95 -6.74
CA ASN A 60 1.29 -1.16 -5.61
C ASN A 60 0.76 0.17 -5.04
N SER A 61 -0.31 0.08 -4.25
CA SER A 61 -0.99 1.28 -3.72
C SER A 61 -0.10 2.16 -2.85
N ASP A 62 0.90 1.59 -2.16
CA ASP A 62 1.87 2.35 -1.38
C ASP A 62 2.82 3.19 -2.25
N GLN A 63 3.24 2.70 -3.42
CA GLN A 63 4.01 3.51 -4.36
C GLN A 63 3.21 4.74 -4.81
N ALA A 64 1.92 4.59 -5.12
CA ALA A 64 1.08 5.70 -5.55
C ALA A 64 1.01 6.81 -4.49
N VAL A 65 0.83 6.45 -3.22
CA VAL A 65 0.82 7.42 -2.11
C VAL A 65 2.20 8.03 -1.86
N ALA A 66 3.26 7.22 -1.92
CA ALA A 66 4.63 7.67 -1.70
C ALA A 66 5.08 8.69 -2.76
N VAL A 67 4.86 8.38 -4.04
CA VAL A 67 5.21 9.28 -5.16
C VAL A 67 4.37 10.56 -5.09
N THR A 68 3.06 10.45 -4.86
CA THR A 68 2.18 11.63 -4.74
C THR A 68 2.62 12.55 -3.62
N ARG A 69 2.96 11.99 -2.44
CA ARG A 69 3.48 12.75 -1.30
C ARG A 69 4.79 13.46 -1.67
N GLU A 70 5.70 12.78 -2.36
CA GLU A 70 7.00 13.37 -2.67
C GLU A 70 6.90 14.42 -3.77
N THR A 71 6.03 14.21 -4.75
CA THR A 71 5.68 15.23 -5.75
C THR A 71 5.04 16.45 -5.10
N TYR A 72 4.22 16.29 -4.06
CA TYR A 72 3.66 17.41 -3.31
C TYR A 72 4.74 18.20 -2.53
N ARG A 73 5.76 17.52 -1.98
CA ARG A 73 6.83 18.16 -1.18
C ARG A 73 7.92 18.81 -2.01
N GLN A 74 8.34 18.17 -3.10
CA GLN A 74 9.49 18.59 -3.92
C GLN A 74 9.09 19.08 -5.33
N GLY A 75 7.80 19.14 -5.63
CA GLY A 75 7.30 19.40 -6.98
C GLY A 75 7.53 18.21 -7.92
N ALA A 76 7.53 18.45 -9.23
CA ALA A 76 7.68 17.41 -10.25
C ALA A 76 8.97 16.56 -10.10
N GLY A 77 10.02 17.11 -9.46
CA GLY A 77 11.26 16.39 -9.16
C GLY A 77 11.07 15.16 -8.26
N GLY A 78 10.01 15.13 -7.43
CA GLY A 78 9.66 13.99 -6.58
C GLY A 78 9.36 12.71 -7.37
N MET A 79 9.01 12.81 -8.66
CA MET A 79 8.81 11.63 -9.53
C MET A 79 10.08 10.81 -9.76
N TRP A 80 11.26 11.40 -9.52
CA TRP A 80 12.55 10.71 -9.70
C TRP A 80 12.64 9.41 -8.89
N ILE A 81 12.01 9.32 -7.73
CA ILE A 81 12.03 8.10 -6.90
C ILE A 81 11.48 6.88 -7.65
N GLN A 82 10.52 7.08 -8.56
CA GLN A 82 9.96 6.00 -9.37
C GLN A 82 10.90 5.58 -10.51
N PHE A 83 11.74 6.49 -11.01
CA PHE A 83 12.71 6.16 -12.07
C PHE A 83 13.85 5.27 -11.59
N LEU A 84 14.05 5.10 -10.28
CA LEU A 84 15.00 4.12 -9.74
C LEU A 84 14.71 2.69 -10.23
N VAL A 85 13.43 2.34 -10.47
CA VAL A 85 13.07 1.01 -10.96
C VAL A 85 13.67 0.72 -12.34
N LEU A 86 13.86 1.74 -13.17
CA LEU A 86 14.43 1.61 -14.51
C LEU A 86 15.86 1.05 -14.45
N PHE A 87 16.63 1.44 -13.43
CA PHE A 87 17.98 0.94 -13.20
C PHE A 87 18.02 -0.46 -12.57
N VAL A 88 16.97 -0.85 -11.82
CA VAL A 88 16.86 -2.19 -11.23
C VAL A 88 16.37 -3.23 -12.26
N THR A 89 15.63 -2.80 -13.28
CA THR A 89 14.98 -3.68 -14.26
C THR A 89 15.93 -4.69 -14.95
N PRO A 90 17.16 -4.34 -15.37
CA PRO A 90 18.10 -5.31 -15.95
C PRO A 90 18.45 -6.46 -14.98
N PHE A 91 18.50 -6.19 -13.67
CA PHE A 91 18.75 -7.22 -12.66
C PHE A 91 17.56 -8.19 -12.52
N TYR A 92 16.33 -7.74 -12.78
CA TYR A 92 15.17 -8.65 -12.82
C TYR A 92 15.26 -9.66 -13.96
N TRP A 93 15.80 -9.27 -15.12
CA TRP A 93 16.01 -10.22 -16.22
C TRP A 93 17.06 -11.28 -15.85
N PHE A 94 18.17 -10.84 -15.25
CA PHE A 94 19.21 -11.75 -14.80
C PHE A 94 18.69 -12.72 -13.73
N THR A 95 18.06 -12.20 -12.68
CA THR A 95 17.51 -13.03 -11.58
C THR A 95 16.43 -13.98 -12.08
N THR A 96 15.54 -13.54 -12.98
CA THR A 96 14.51 -14.41 -13.58
C THR A 96 15.14 -15.57 -14.37
N LEU A 97 16.15 -15.30 -15.20
CA LEU A 97 16.84 -16.34 -15.96
C LEU A 97 17.60 -17.30 -15.04
N PHE A 98 18.22 -16.75 -14.00
CA PHE A 98 18.97 -17.52 -13.01
C PHE A 98 18.08 -18.53 -12.28
N PHE A 99 16.96 -18.09 -11.71
CA PHE A 99 16.04 -18.96 -10.97
C PHE A 99 15.32 -19.98 -11.87
N ARG A 100 15.09 -19.66 -13.15
CA ARG A 100 14.59 -20.65 -14.13
C ARG A 100 15.58 -21.79 -14.38
N ARG A 101 16.90 -21.56 -14.25
CA ARG A 101 17.95 -22.58 -14.44
C ARG A 101 18.16 -23.42 -13.20
N THR A 102 18.23 -22.80 -12.01
CA THR A 102 18.47 -23.53 -10.76
C THR A 102 17.27 -24.35 -10.32
N ARG A 103 16.05 -23.98 -10.76
CA ARG A 103 14.79 -24.67 -10.42
C ARG A 103 14.49 -24.74 -8.91
N LEU A 104 15.19 -23.93 -8.11
CA LEU A 104 14.99 -23.79 -6.66
C LEU A 104 13.84 -22.84 -6.38
N THR A 105 13.15 -23.06 -5.25
CA THR A 105 11.95 -22.30 -4.88
C THR A 105 12.32 -20.96 -4.24
N THR A 106 13.30 -20.95 -3.33
CA THR A 106 13.70 -19.75 -2.60
C THR A 106 15.17 -19.39 -2.82
N LEU A 107 15.53 -18.14 -2.54
CA LEU A 107 16.93 -17.71 -2.51
C LEU A 107 17.70 -18.38 -1.35
N GLY A 108 17.01 -18.72 -0.25
CA GLY A 108 17.60 -19.47 0.87
C GLY A 108 18.06 -20.86 0.46
N ASP A 109 17.26 -21.57 -0.35
CA ASP A 109 17.63 -22.88 -0.90
C ASP A 109 18.87 -22.77 -1.79
N TYR A 110 18.96 -21.69 -2.58
CA TYR A 110 20.16 -21.44 -3.38
C TYR A 110 21.42 -21.27 -2.54
N PHE A 111 21.35 -20.50 -1.45
CA PHE A 111 22.49 -20.36 -0.55
C PHE A 111 22.86 -21.66 0.17
N ALA A 112 21.85 -22.45 0.56
CA ALA A 112 22.08 -23.76 1.16
C ALA A 112 22.77 -24.71 0.18
N GLU A 113 22.32 -24.77 -1.08
CA GLU A 113 22.89 -25.64 -2.12
C GLU A 113 24.28 -25.16 -2.57
N ARG A 114 24.46 -23.85 -2.79
CA ARG A 114 25.71 -23.29 -3.33
C ARG A 114 26.86 -23.29 -2.34
N PHE A 115 26.57 -23.01 -1.06
CA PHE A 115 27.56 -22.89 0.01
C PHE A 115 27.54 -24.06 0.99
N GLN A 116 26.66 -25.05 0.78
CA GLN A 116 26.51 -26.23 1.63
C GLN A 116 26.27 -25.88 3.12
N SER A 117 25.71 -24.68 3.38
CA SER A 117 25.51 -24.15 4.72
C SER A 117 24.03 -23.91 4.98
N ARG A 118 23.45 -24.77 5.83
CA ARG A 118 22.05 -24.63 6.29
C ARG A 118 21.84 -23.36 7.10
N LEU A 119 22.86 -22.90 7.83
CA LEU A 119 22.79 -21.66 8.61
C LEU A 119 22.60 -20.44 7.69
N LEU A 120 23.34 -20.37 6.58
CA LEU A 120 23.25 -19.26 5.65
C LEU A 120 21.90 -19.26 4.90
N GLY A 121 21.43 -20.43 4.45
CA GLY A 121 20.09 -20.54 3.87
C GLY A 121 19.00 -20.13 4.85
N GLY A 122 19.10 -20.59 6.10
CA GLY A 122 18.17 -20.25 7.18
C GLY A 122 18.17 -18.76 7.54
N SER A 123 19.32 -18.10 7.59
CA SER A 123 19.40 -16.66 7.89
C SER A 123 18.75 -15.82 6.80
N PHE A 124 18.91 -16.18 5.53
CA PHE A 124 18.23 -15.52 4.42
C PHE A 124 16.72 -15.75 4.44
N ALA A 125 16.26 -16.95 4.82
CA ALA A 125 14.83 -17.22 4.99
C ALA A 125 14.22 -16.37 6.11
N VAL A 126 14.88 -16.29 7.27
CA VAL A 126 14.45 -15.43 8.39
C VAL A 126 14.43 -13.95 7.97
N PHE A 127 15.48 -13.49 7.29
CA PHE A 127 15.52 -12.13 6.76
C PHE A 127 14.36 -11.84 5.79
N GLY A 128 14.07 -12.78 4.88
CA GLY A 128 12.95 -12.67 3.94
C GLY A 128 11.59 -12.59 4.66
N LEU A 129 11.39 -13.39 5.71
CA LEU A 129 10.17 -13.34 6.53
C LEU A 129 10.02 -12.00 7.26
N ILE A 130 11.11 -11.46 7.83
CA ILE A 130 11.11 -10.15 8.48
C ILE A 130 10.76 -9.05 7.48
N MET A 131 11.37 -9.08 6.29
CA MET A 131 11.11 -8.11 5.24
C MET A 131 9.67 -8.20 4.71
N ALA A 132 9.12 -9.41 4.58
CA ALA A 132 7.72 -9.61 4.21
C ALA A 132 6.77 -9.05 5.28
N PHE A 133 7.09 -9.23 6.57
CA PHE A 133 6.29 -8.68 7.66
C PHE A 133 6.32 -7.15 7.69
N ILE A 134 7.50 -6.55 7.55
CA ILE A 134 7.67 -5.08 7.53
C ILE A 134 6.99 -4.50 6.28
N GLY A 135 7.29 -5.03 5.09
CA GLY A 135 6.72 -4.54 3.83
C GLY A 135 5.21 -4.70 3.78
N GLY A 136 4.69 -5.88 4.15
CA GLY A 136 3.27 -6.14 4.24
C GLY A 136 2.57 -5.24 5.27
N GLY A 137 3.18 -5.05 6.46
CA GLY A 137 2.65 -4.17 7.49
C GLY A 137 2.56 -2.71 7.06
N LEU A 138 3.56 -2.20 6.33
CA LEU A 138 3.53 -0.86 5.75
C LEU A 138 2.42 -0.72 4.71
N GLY A 139 2.27 -1.69 3.81
CA GLY A 139 1.19 -1.71 2.81
C GLY A 139 -0.20 -1.67 3.47
N TYR A 140 -0.40 -2.48 4.53
CA TYR A 140 -1.63 -2.49 5.31
C TYR A 140 -1.92 -1.12 5.95
N MET A 141 -0.92 -0.50 6.58
CA MET A 141 -1.06 0.82 7.18
C MET A 141 -1.46 1.88 6.14
N VAL A 142 -0.87 1.86 4.94
CA VAL A 142 -1.20 2.81 3.88
C VAL A 142 -2.64 2.63 3.42
N ALA A 143 -3.11 1.38 3.24
CA ALA A 143 -4.49 1.08 2.89
C ALA A 143 -5.47 1.65 3.93
N GLY A 144 -5.21 1.45 5.23
CA GLY A 144 -6.06 1.98 6.29
C GLY A 144 -6.07 3.51 6.35
N LYS A 145 -4.92 4.16 6.18
CA LYS A 145 -4.85 5.63 6.12
C LYS A 145 -5.60 6.20 4.91
N THR A 146 -5.54 5.51 3.77
CA THR A 146 -6.27 5.90 2.57
C THR A 146 -7.78 5.78 2.80
N MET A 147 -8.25 4.67 3.37
CA MET A 147 -9.67 4.50 3.71
C MET A 147 -10.15 5.58 4.68
N MET A 148 -9.37 5.87 5.73
CA MET A 148 -9.73 6.91 6.69
C MET A 148 -9.87 8.29 6.05
N ALA A 149 -9.00 8.61 5.08
CA ALA A 149 -9.04 9.87 4.33
C ALA A 149 -10.23 9.96 3.36
N LEU A 150 -10.80 8.83 2.93
CA LEU A 150 -12.00 8.77 2.10
C LEU A 150 -13.30 8.87 2.91
N THR A 151 -13.25 8.57 4.22
CA THR A 151 -14.41 8.66 5.12
C THR A 151 -14.21 9.69 6.24
N PRO A 152 -13.86 10.96 5.94
CA PRO A 152 -13.67 11.96 6.98
C PRO A 152 -15.01 12.26 7.67
N LYS A 153 -14.96 12.44 9.00
CA LYS A 153 -16.11 12.95 9.74
C LYS A 153 -16.25 14.46 9.46
N PRO A 154 -17.44 14.95 9.05
CA PRO A 154 -17.71 16.38 8.99
C PRO A 154 -17.45 17.03 10.35
N PHE A 155 -17.01 18.29 10.34
CA PHE A 155 -16.68 19.03 11.57
C PHE A 155 -17.85 19.07 12.57
N GLU A 156 -19.08 19.07 12.05
CA GLU A 156 -20.32 19.11 12.82
C GLU A 156 -20.59 17.84 13.63
N GLU A 157 -20.05 16.69 13.21
CA GLU A 157 -20.22 15.40 13.89
C GLU A 157 -19.03 15.03 14.79
N LEU A 158 -18.00 15.87 14.82
CA LEU A 158 -16.86 15.71 15.72
C LEU A 158 -17.27 16.05 17.16
N THR A 159 -16.72 15.31 18.12
CA THR A 159 -16.85 15.66 19.53
C THR A 159 -16.09 16.96 19.82
N GLN A 160 -16.48 17.69 20.88
CA GLN A 160 -15.83 18.96 21.25
C GLN A 160 -14.31 18.82 21.43
N ALA A 161 -13.84 17.70 21.99
CA ALA A 161 -12.42 17.42 22.13
C ALA A 161 -11.71 17.22 20.77
N GLU A 162 -12.35 16.50 19.83
CA GLU A 162 -11.82 16.29 18.48
C GLU A 162 -11.79 17.58 17.67
N GLN A 163 -12.82 18.43 17.79
CA GLN A 163 -12.87 19.75 17.16
C GLN A 163 -11.70 20.63 17.59
N VAL A 164 -11.42 20.68 18.91
CA VAL A 164 -10.27 21.43 19.45
C VAL A 164 -8.96 20.89 18.87
N THR A 165 -8.77 19.58 18.80
CA THR A 165 -7.55 19.00 18.23
C THR A 165 -7.35 19.36 16.76
N VAL A 166 -8.42 19.34 15.96
CA VAL A 166 -8.36 19.71 14.53
C VAL A 166 -8.05 21.19 14.37
N GLN A 167 -8.68 22.07 15.15
CA GLN A 167 -8.40 23.51 15.14
C GLN A 167 -6.96 23.82 15.56
N GLU A 168 -6.45 23.17 16.61
CA GLU A 168 -5.05 23.33 17.03
C GLU A 168 -4.06 22.85 15.96
N PHE A 169 -4.43 21.83 15.18
CA PHE A 169 -3.62 21.38 14.04
C PHE A 169 -3.64 22.40 12.89
N GLU A 170 -4.79 22.98 12.56
CA GLU A 170 -4.90 24.05 11.55
C GLU A 170 -4.08 25.28 11.95
N GLU A 171 -4.17 25.69 13.22
CA GLU A 171 -3.39 26.78 13.78
C GLU A 171 -1.88 26.50 13.68
N TYR A 172 -1.46 25.27 14.03
CA TYR A 172 -0.07 24.84 13.87
C TYR A 172 0.40 24.93 12.42
N GLN A 173 -0.42 24.50 11.46
CA GLN A 173 -0.11 24.58 10.03
C GLN A 173 0.05 26.03 9.57
N ILE A 174 -0.82 26.94 9.99
CA ILE A 174 -0.72 28.36 9.67
C ILE A 174 0.58 28.95 10.23
N LEU A 175 0.83 28.77 11.52
CA LEU A 175 2.03 29.31 12.17
C LEU A 175 3.33 28.73 11.57
N SER A 176 3.33 27.44 11.19
CA SER A 176 4.48 26.79 10.56
C SER A 176 4.89 27.40 9.21
N LYS A 177 3.96 28.06 8.50
CA LYS A 177 4.24 28.74 7.23
C LYS A 177 4.84 30.14 7.43
N ILE A 178 4.64 30.75 8.59
CA ILE A 178 5.19 32.07 8.92
C ILE A 178 6.66 31.90 9.29
N SER A 179 7.54 32.69 8.66
CA SER A 179 8.97 32.70 8.96
C SER A 179 9.22 33.14 10.41
N PHE A 180 10.24 32.59 11.06
CA PHE A 180 10.56 32.91 12.46
C PHE A 180 10.75 34.42 12.69
N SER A 181 11.32 35.14 11.71
CA SER A 181 11.53 36.59 11.76
C SER A 181 10.24 37.42 11.79
N ASP A 182 9.15 36.84 11.26
CA ASP A 182 7.91 37.57 10.98
C ASP A 182 6.82 37.24 12.02
N ARG A 183 7.12 36.36 12.98
CA ARG A 183 6.22 35.98 14.07
C ARG A 183 6.27 36.98 15.21
N THR A 184 5.12 37.33 15.72
CA THR A 184 5.00 38.03 17.00
C THR A 184 5.49 37.14 18.16
N PRO A 185 5.92 37.73 19.29
CA PRO A 185 6.33 36.96 20.48
C PRO A 185 5.25 36.01 21.02
N GLU A 186 3.97 36.36 20.84
CA GLU A 186 2.83 35.54 21.24
C GLU A 186 2.66 34.33 20.31
N GLU A 187 2.73 34.54 19.00
CA GLU A 187 2.68 33.48 17.98
C GLU A 187 3.83 32.48 18.12
N GLU A 188 5.03 32.94 18.45
CA GLU A 188 6.17 32.04 18.67
C GLU A 188 5.99 31.20 19.93
N THR A 189 5.41 31.76 20.99
CA THR A 189 5.09 31.00 22.21
C THR A 189 3.99 29.97 21.93
N ARG A 190 2.95 30.36 21.20
CA ARG A 190 1.86 29.47 20.79
C ARG A 190 2.36 28.35 19.88
N PHE A 191 3.21 28.68 18.91
CA PHE A 191 3.86 27.72 18.03
C PHE A 191 4.68 26.70 18.82
N LYS A 192 5.45 27.11 19.84
CA LYS A 192 6.21 26.16 20.67
C LYS A 192 5.31 25.16 21.39
N VAL A 193 4.18 25.61 21.92
CA VAL A 193 3.20 24.71 22.57
C VAL A 193 2.62 23.72 21.56
N LEU A 194 2.16 24.20 20.41
CA LEU A 194 1.60 23.36 19.36
C LEU A 194 2.64 22.42 18.75
N TYR A 195 3.89 22.88 18.61
CA TYR A 195 5.01 22.06 18.18
C TYR A 195 5.27 20.91 19.17
N GLN A 196 5.25 21.18 20.48
CA GLN A 196 5.37 20.13 21.48
C GLN A 196 4.22 19.12 21.41
N LYS A 197 2.97 19.58 21.25
CA LYS A 197 1.81 18.69 21.04
C LYS A 197 1.95 17.86 19.76
N ASN A 198 2.45 18.45 18.68
CA ASN A 198 2.70 17.76 17.41
C ASN A 198 3.77 16.68 17.55
N VAL A 199 4.89 16.97 18.22
CA VAL A 199 5.97 15.99 18.47
C VAL A 199 5.49 14.83 19.33
N LYS A 200 4.56 15.09 20.26
CA LYS A 200 3.89 14.04 21.06
C LYS A 200 2.85 13.24 20.27
N GLY A 201 2.50 13.64 19.04
CA GLY A 201 1.47 13.01 18.22
C GLY A 201 0.03 13.29 18.69
N GLU A 202 -0.17 14.35 19.47
CA GLU A 202 -1.48 14.73 20.00
C GLU A 202 -2.31 15.52 18.98
N LEU A 203 -1.67 16.24 18.05
CA LEU A 203 -2.35 16.96 16.98
C LEU A 203 -2.72 16.02 15.82
N LYS A 204 -3.95 16.16 15.32
CA LYS A 204 -4.48 15.38 14.20
C LYS A 204 -5.17 16.29 13.19
N SER A 205 -4.96 16.01 11.90
CA SER A 205 -5.56 16.78 10.82
C SER A 205 -7.04 16.50 10.60
N PHE A 206 -7.50 15.27 10.88
CA PHE A 206 -8.90 14.89 10.77
C PHE A 206 -9.20 13.62 11.58
N TYR A 207 -10.49 13.37 11.81
CA TYR A 207 -11.01 12.10 12.33
C TYR A 207 -11.91 11.46 11.28
N SER A 208 -12.01 10.14 11.32
CA SER A 208 -12.71 9.33 10.31
C SER A 208 -13.82 8.50 10.96
N TYR A 209 -14.89 8.19 10.22
CA TYR A 209 -15.91 7.24 10.68
C TYR A 209 -15.34 5.83 10.82
N THR A 210 -14.34 5.51 10.00
CA THR A 210 -13.74 4.18 9.96
C THR A 210 -12.79 3.99 11.15
N ASN A 211 -13.08 3.00 12.00
CA ASN A 211 -12.13 2.58 13.03
C ASN A 211 -10.96 1.81 12.39
N PRO A 212 -9.70 2.28 12.52
CA PRO A 212 -8.56 1.66 11.86
C PRO A 212 -8.35 0.21 12.30
N VAL A 213 -8.58 -0.13 13.57
CA VAL A 213 -8.37 -1.49 14.08
C VAL A 213 -9.36 -2.46 13.43
N LEU A 214 -10.64 -2.09 13.39
CA LEU A 214 -11.67 -2.91 12.76
C LEU A 214 -11.40 -3.08 11.25
N PHE A 215 -10.98 -1.99 10.60
CA PHE A 215 -10.59 -2.03 9.19
C PHE A 215 -9.44 -3.01 8.97
N TYR A 216 -8.36 -2.94 9.76
CA TYR A 216 -7.21 -3.85 9.60
C TYR A 216 -7.58 -5.32 9.86
N ILE A 217 -8.42 -5.59 10.85
CA ILE A 217 -8.90 -6.96 11.12
C ILE A 217 -9.71 -7.49 9.94
N PHE A 218 -10.71 -6.72 9.47
CA PHE A 218 -11.54 -7.14 8.35
C PHE A 218 -10.72 -7.30 7.06
N TYR A 219 -9.93 -6.29 6.71
CA TYR A 219 -9.06 -6.30 5.54
C TYR A 219 -8.09 -7.47 5.58
N GLY A 220 -7.42 -7.69 6.72
CA GLY A 220 -6.49 -8.81 6.90
C GLY A 220 -7.17 -10.17 6.80
N LEU A 221 -8.38 -10.33 7.33
CA LEU A 221 -9.14 -11.57 7.18
C LEU A 221 -9.50 -11.85 5.73
N VAL A 222 -10.01 -10.85 4.99
CA VAL A 222 -10.33 -11.01 3.57
C VAL A 222 -9.07 -11.37 2.78
N VAL A 223 -7.98 -10.64 3.00
CA VAL A 223 -6.70 -10.89 2.32
C VAL A 223 -6.15 -12.29 2.62
N ALA A 224 -6.18 -12.70 3.89
CA ALA A 224 -5.75 -14.03 4.29
C ALA A 224 -6.61 -15.12 3.63
N ILE A 225 -7.94 -14.97 3.63
CA ILE A 225 -8.86 -15.96 3.05
C ILE A 225 -8.59 -16.18 1.57
N TYR A 226 -8.54 -15.12 0.75
CA TYR A 226 -8.35 -15.32 -0.69
C TYR A 226 -6.93 -15.80 -1.02
N THR A 227 -5.92 -15.35 -0.27
CA THR A 227 -4.53 -15.72 -0.51
C THR A 227 -4.27 -17.19 -0.17
N ILE A 228 -4.74 -17.64 1.00
CA ILE A 228 -4.60 -19.03 1.46
C ILE A 228 -5.41 -19.97 0.55
N MET A 229 -6.61 -19.56 0.15
CA MET A 229 -7.47 -20.38 -0.71
C MET A 229 -6.91 -20.53 -2.13
N GLY A 230 -6.30 -19.47 -2.68
CA GLY A 230 -5.95 -19.42 -4.10
C GLY A 230 -4.51 -19.79 -4.47
N GLY A 231 -3.56 -19.66 -3.54
CA GLY A 231 -2.13 -19.87 -3.83
C GLY A 231 -1.54 -18.86 -4.83
N PHE A 232 -0.34 -19.14 -5.34
CA PHE A 232 0.42 -18.21 -6.17
C PHE A 232 -0.26 -17.88 -7.50
N ARG A 233 -0.97 -18.85 -8.10
CA ARG A 233 -1.70 -18.62 -9.35
C ARG A 233 -2.84 -17.62 -9.18
N ALA A 234 -3.59 -17.73 -8.09
CA ALA A 234 -4.66 -16.78 -7.79
C ALA A 234 -4.11 -15.38 -7.58
N ALA A 235 -3.05 -15.26 -6.76
CA ALA A 235 -2.38 -13.99 -6.50
C ALA A 235 -1.96 -13.31 -7.81
N ALA A 236 -1.37 -14.05 -8.75
CA ALA A 236 -0.97 -13.49 -10.04
C ALA A 236 -2.16 -13.05 -10.92
N ILE A 237 -3.30 -13.75 -10.85
CA ILE A 237 -4.51 -13.36 -11.58
C ILE A 237 -5.12 -12.09 -10.97
N THR A 238 -5.22 -12.03 -9.64
CA THR A 238 -5.73 -10.84 -8.95
C THR A 238 -4.83 -9.64 -9.18
N ASP A 239 -3.50 -9.82 -9.14
CA ASP A 239 -2.53 -8.76 -9.42
C ASP A 239 -2.64 -8.26 -10.87
N ALA A 240 -2.92 -9.14 -11.83
CA ALA A 240 -3.14 -8.73 -13.21
C ALA A 240 -4.39 -7.87 -13.39
N ILE A 241 -5.48 -8.23 -12.74
CA ILE A 241 -6.70 -7.44 -12.75
C ILE A 241 -6.45 -6.10 -12.06
N GLN A 242 -5.80 -6.09 -10.89
CA GLN A 242 -5.47 -4.88 -10.15
C GLN A 242 -4.54 -3.96 -10.95
N GLY A 243 -3.49 -4.50 -11.56
CA GLY A 243 -2.57 -3.74 -12.40
C GLY A 243 -3.29 -3.09 -13.59
N PHE A 244 -4.23 -3.80 -14.21
CA PHE A 244 -5.06 -3.24 -15.28
C PHE A 244 -5.97 -2.11 -14.77
N LEU A 245 -6.61 -2.29 -13.62
CA LEU A 245 -7.44 -1.25 -12.99
C LEU A 245 -6.61 -0.02 -12.62
N ILE A 246 -5.39 -0.18 -12.11
CA ILE A 246 -4.48 0.92 -11.79
C ILE A 246 -4.16 1.74 -13.03
N ILE A 247 -3.89 1.10 -14.18
CA ILE A 247 -3.63 1.79 -15.44
C ILE A 247 -4.86 2.61 -15.86
N ILE A 248 -6.04 1.99 -15.84
CA ILE A 248 -7.30 2.67 -16.19
C ILE A 248 -7.54 3.87 -15.29
N PHE A 249 -7.47 3.70 -13.97
CA PHE A 249 -7.71 4.78 -13.02
C PHE A 249 -6.67 5.88 -13.14
N SER A 250 -5.40 5.55 -13.43
CA SER A 250 -4.36 6.55 -13.67
C SER A 250 -4.65 7.40 -14.91
N VAL A 251 -5.10 6.77 -16.01
CA VAL A 251 -5.48 7.49 -17.25
C VAL A 251 -6.70 8.38 -17.01
N ILE A 252 -7.67 7.94 -16.21
CA ILE A 252 -8.86 8.73 -15.85
C ILE A 252 -8.50 9.91 -14.93
N LEU A 253 -7.58 9.70 -13.98
CA LEU A 253 -7.22 10.71 -12.98
C LEU A 253 -6.44 11.89 -13.57
N ILE A 254 -5.61 11.67 -14.60
CA ILE A 254 -4.80 12.74 -15.19
C ILE A 254 -5.67 13.88 -15.76
N PRO A 255 -6.66 13.65 -16.65
CA PRO A 255 -7.55 14.70 -17.13
C PRO A 255 -8.33 15.38 -16.00
N LEU A 256 -8.87 14.61 -15.06
CA LEU A 256 -9.63 15.16 -13.93
C LEU A 256 -8.77 16.08 -13.05
N GLY A 257 -7.52 15.71 -12.82
CA GLY A 257 -6.56 16.55 -12.11
C GLY A 257 -6.25 17.84 -12.87
N LEU A 258 -6.00 17.74 -14.19
CA LEU A 258 -5.72 18.91 -15.03
C LEU A 258 -6.89 19.87 -15.13
N THR A 259 -8.14 19.40 -15.06
CA THR A 259 -9.31 20.30 -15.06
C THR A 259 -9.49 21.12 -13.78
N LYS A 260 -8.77 20.79 -12.70
CA LYS A 260 -8.81 21.52 -11.43
C LYS A 260 -7.65 22.52 -11.26
N LEU A 261 -6.71 22.57 -12.20
CA LEU A 261 -5.68 23.62 -12.29
C LEU A 261 -6.27 24.88 -12.91
#